data_AF-A5PH69-F1
#
_entry.id   AF-A5PH69-F1
#
_cell.length_a   1.000
_cell.length_b   1.000
_cell.length_c   1.000
_cell.angle_alpha   90.00
_cell.angle_beta   90.00
_cell.angle_gamma   90.00
#
_symmetry.space_group_name_H-M   'P 1'
#
loop_
_entity.id
_entity.type
_entity.pdbx_description
1 polymer ?
#
loop_
_entity_poly.entity_id
_entity_poly.type
_entity_poly.pdbx_seq_one_letter_code
_entity_poly.pdbx_strand_id
1 'polypeptide(L)'
;SANSDETIGEIIATAMERVGKEGVITVEEGQALENELDVVEGMQFDRGYLSPYFINKPETGSVELETPFILLVDKKVSNIRELLPILEGLAKTGKPLLIVAEDVEGEALATLVVNNMRGIVKVAAVKAPGFGDRRKAMLQDIAILTGG
;
A
#
# COMPACT_ATOMS: atom_id res chain seq x y z
N SER A 1 -13.18 6.46 22.86
CA SER A 1 -14.12 5.75 23.73
C SER A 1 -15.17 5.13 22.82
N ALA A 2 -15.21 3.79 22.70
CA ALA A 2 -16.32 3.10 22.03
C ALA A 2 -17.63 3.65 22.62
N ASN A 3 -18.60 4.00 21.79
CA ASN A 3 -19.77 4.84 22.10
C ASN A 3 -20.74 4.20 23.12
N SER A 4 -20.25 3.89 24.32
CA SER A 4 -20.88 3.11 25.39
C SER A 4 -21.34 1.70 24.99
N ASP A 5 -20.78 1.13 23.93
CA ASP A 5 -20.99 -0.25 23.52
C ASP A 5 -19.87 -1.13 24.11
N GLU A 6 -20.19 -1.87 25.17
CA GLU A 6 -19.26 -2.77 25.86
C GLU A 6 -18.72 -3.86 24.92
N THR A 7 -19.55 -4.33 23.97
CA THR A 7 -19.20 -5.35 22.99
C THR A 7 -18.08 -4.89 22.05
N ILE A 8 -18.17 -3.66 21.54
CA ILE A 8 -17.12 -3.06 20.70
C ILE A 8 -15.82 -2.88 21.52
N GLY A 9 -15.96 -2.46 22.78
CA GLY A 9 -14.82 -2.29 23.69
C GLY A 9 -14.07 -3.59 23.94
N GLU A 10 -14.77 -4.69 24.16
CA GLU A 10 -14.20 -6.03 24.36
C GLU A 10 -13.48 -6.54 23.09
N ILE A 11 -14.06 -6.32 21.91
CA ILE A 11 -13.44 -6.72 20.64
C ILE A 11 -12.13 -5.94 20.42
N ILE A 12 -12.12 -4.64 20.66
CA ILE A 12 -10.90 -3.82 20.53
C ILE A 12 -9.85 -4.26 21.54
N ALA A 13 -10.24 -4.55 22.78
CA ALA A 13 -9.32 -5.05 23.80
C ALA A 13 -8.70 -6.40 23.41
N THR A 14 -9.53 -7.31 22.91
CA THR A 14 -9.10 -8.64 22.43
C THR A 14 -8.17 -8.51 21.20
N ALA A 15 -8.48 -7.61 20.28
CA ALA A 15 -7.63 -7.30 19.14
C ALA A 15 -6.26 -6.79 19.58
N MET A 16 -6.22 -5.82 20.50
CA MET A 16 -4.98 -5.26 21.06
C MET A 16 -4.12 -6.33 21.74
N GLU A 17 -4.73 -7.27 22.46
CA GLU A 17 -4.01 -8.38 23.11
C GLU A 17 -3.41 -9.36 22.08
N ARG A 18 -4.15 -9.65 20.99
CA ARG A 18 -3.66 -10.54 19.91
C ARG A 18 -2.57 -9.93 19.05
N VAL A 19 -2.67 -8.65 18.68
CA VAL A 19 -1.72 -8.01 17.74
C VAL A 19 -0.46 -7.48 18.44
N GLY A 20 -0.51 -7.28 19.76
CA GLY A 20 0.61 -6.78 20.56
C GLY A 20 0.88 -5.29 20.35
N LYS A 21 1.98 -4.79 20.92
CA LYS A 21 2.26 -3.34 20.99
C LYS A 21 2.54 -2.65 19.65
N GLU A 22 3.05 -3.39 18.67
CA GLU A 22 3.40 -2.86 17.33
C GLU A 22 2.40 -3.31 16.25
N GLY A 23 1.33 -3.99 16.67
CA GLY A 23 0.29 -4.46 15.77
C GLY A 23 -0.58 -3.32 15.25
N VAL A 24 -1.09 -3.51 14.04
CA VAL A 24 -1.95 -2.54 13.36
C VAL A 24 -3.37 -3.10 13.38
N ILE A 25 -4.33 -2.26 13.79
CA ILE A 25 -5.75 -2.62 13.77
C ILE A 25 -6.42 -1.81 12.68
N THR A 26 -6.97 -2.51 11.69
CA THR A 26 -7.83 -1.96 10.66
C THR A 26 -9.27 -2.37 10.93
N VAL A 27 -10.22 -1.51 10.57
CA VAL A 27 -11.65 -1.78 10.70
C VAL A 27 -12.25 -1.71 9.31
N GLU A 28 -12.92 -2.79 8.89
CA GLU A 28 -13.62 -2.88 7.61
C GLU A 28 -15.12 -3.06 7.85
N GLU A 29 -15.97 -2.51 6.97
CA GLU A 29 -17.42 -2.72 7.05
C GLU A 29 -17.77 -4.13 6.54
N GLY A 30 -18.14 -5.02 7.45
CA GLY A 30 -18.59 -6.38 7.14
C GLY A 30 -20.06 -6.45 6.69
N GLN A 31 -20.41 -7.50 5.94
CA GLN A 31 -21.81 -7.82 5.59
C GLN A 31 -22.50 -8.73 6.62
N ALA A 32 -21.74 -9.23 7.60
CA ALA A 32 -22.24 -10.11 8.66
C ALA A 32 -23.03 -9.30 9.71
N LEU A 33 -23.97 -9.99 10.37
CA LEU A 33 -24.69 -9.44 11.54
C LEU A 33 -23.82 -9.43 12.80
N GLU A 34 -22.74 -10.20 12.81
CA GLU A 34 -21.82 -10.36 13.93
C GLU A 34 -20.48 -9.70 13.60
N ASN A 35 -19.82 -9.16 14.62
CA ASN A 35 -18.49 -8.59 14.48
C ASN A 35 -17.45 -9.73 14.42
N GLU A 36 -16.57 -9.70 13.41
CA GLU A 36 -15.50 -10.68 13.23
C GLU A 36 -14.14 -10.05 13.55
N LEU A 37 -13.23 -10.84 14.12
CA LEU A 37 -11.84 -10.44 14.40
C LEU A 37 -10.88 -11.39 13.69
N ASP A 38 -10.29 -10.91 12.60
CA ASP A 38 -9.25 -11.62 11.86
C ASP A 38 -7.87 -11.03 12.14
N VAL A 39 -6.89 -11.92 12.33
CA VAL A 39 -5.48 -11.55 12.43
C VAL A 39 -4.81 -12.03 11.16
N VAL A 40 -4.33 -11.08 10.36
CA VAL A 40 -3.59 -11.36 9.13
C VAL A 40 -2.12 -10.96 9.29
N GLU A 41 -1.24 -11.75 8.71
CA GLU A 41 0.17 -11.36 8.60
C GLU A 41 0.30 -10.25 7.56
N GLY A 42 1.01 -9.18 7.91
CA GLY A 42 1.17 -8.01 7.05
C GLY A 42 2.37 -7.17 7.46
N MET A 43 2.58 -6.07 6.74
CA MET A 43 3.64 -5.11 7.04
C MET A 43 3.10 -3.69 6.93
N GLN A 44 3.45 -2.87 7.92
CA GLN A 44 3.25 -1.42 7.91
C GLN A 44 4.60 -0.70 7.98
N PHE A 45 4.69 0.43 7.28
CA PHE A 45 5.82 1.36 7.40
C PHE A 45 5.36 2.81 7.20
N ASP A 46 6.09 3.76 7.80
CA ASP A 46 5.69 5.18 7.87
C ASP A 46 6.02 5.95 6.57
N ARG A 47 5.31 5.63 5.49
CA ARG A 47 5.41 6.32 4.18
C ARG A 47 4.04 6.44 3.53
N GLY A 48 3.73 7.64 3.04
CA GLY A 48 2.52 7.91 2.26
C GLY A 48 2.75 7.84 0.75
N TYR A 49 1.65 7.92 0.00
CA TYR A 49 1.68 8.05 -1.46
C TYR A 49 2.37 9.35 -1.90
N LEU A 50 3.12 9.28 -3.00
CA LEU A 50 3.87 10.41 -3.54
C LEU A 50 3.00 11.49 -4.18
N SER A 51 1.77 11.16 -4.54
CA SER A 51 0.81 12.10 -5.15
C SER A 51 -0.62 11.82 -4.69
N PRO A 52 -1.39 12.85 -4.30
CA PRO A 52 -2.81 12.68 -3.96
C PRO A 52 -3.66 12.24 -5.15
N TYR A 53 -3.16 12.35 -6.38
CA TYR A 53 -3.83 11.84 -7.57
C TYR A 53 -3.84 10.30 -7.68
N PHE A 54 -3.21 9.60 -6.72
CA PHE A 54 -3.36 8.16 -6.57
C PHE A 54 -4.61 7.76 -5.74
N ILE A 55 -5.22 8.69 -5.01
CA ILE A 55 -6.40 8.43 -4.17
C ILE A 55 -7.53 7.84 -5.02
N ASN A 56 -8.01 6.66 -4.61
CA ASN A 56 -9.16 6.00 -5.20
C ASN A 56 -10.32 5.81 -4.21
N LYS A 57 -10.13 6.25 -2.96
CA LYS A 57 -11.15 6.38 -1.92
C LYS A 57 -11.17 7.83 -1.40
N PRO A 58 -11.86 8.74 -2.13
CA PRO A 58 -11.86 10.17 -1.81
C PRO A 58 -12.38 10.52 -0.41
N GLU A 59 -13.30 9.71 0.11
CA GLU A 59 -13.94 9.86 1.42
C GLU A 59 -12.95 9.74 2.58
N THR A 60 -12.00 8.82 2.48
CA THR A 60 -10.95 8.56 3.48
C THR A 60 -9.63 9.22 3.10
N GLY A 61 -9.45 9.62 1.84
CA GLY A 61 -8.18 10.02 1.28
C GLY A 61 -7.18 8.86 1.17
N SER A 62 -7.66 7.61 1.09
CA SER A 62 -6.81 6.42 1.01
C SER A 62 -6.58 5.95 -0.44
N VAL A 63 -5.55 5.11 -0.58
CA VAL A 63 -5.28 4.33 -1.79
C VAL A 63 -5.41 2.87 -1.42
N GLU A 64 -6.42 2.19 -1.96
CA GLU A 64 -6.67 0.77 -1.71
C GLU A 64 -6.49 -0.02 -3.00
N LEU A 65 -5.53 -0.95 -3.02
CA LEU A 65 -5.22 -1.75 -4.18
C LEU A 65 -5.51 -3.23 -3.88
N GLU A 66 -6.42 -3.83 -4.63
CA GLU A 66 -6.75 -5.25 -4.50
C GLU A 66 -5.77 -6.11 -5.31
N THR A 67 -5.12 -7.07 -4.66
CA THR A 67 -4.18 -8.03 -5.27
C THR A 67 -3.16 -7.38 -6.23
N PRO A 68 -2.47 -6.28 -5.81
CA PRO A 68 -1.57 -5.56 -6.69
C PRO A 68 -0.32 -6.38 -6.99
N PHE A 69 0.29 -6.12 -8.15
CA PHE A 69 1.71 -6.38 -8.30
C PHE A 69 2.50 -5.37 -7.48
N ILE A 70 3.63 -5.79 -6.91
CA ILE A 70 4.51 -4.94 -6.11
C ILE A 70 5.85 -4.85 -6.83
N LEU A 71 6.27 -3.63 -7.15
CA LEU A 71 7.57 -3.35 -7.77
C LEU A 71 8.46 -2.65 -6.75
N LEU A 72 9.56 -3.31 -6.39
CA LEU A 72 10.55 -2.81 -5.45
C LEU A 72 11.78 -2.28 -6.19
N VAL A 73 12.18 -1.04 -5.88
CA VAL A 73 13.31 -0.37 -6.56
C VAL A 73 14.23 0.29 -5.53
N ASP A 74 15.51 -0.08 -5.50
CA ASP A 74 16.45 0.41 -4.49
C ASP A 74 17.10 1.78 -4.82
N LYS A 75 16.71 2.35 -5.97
CA LYS A 75 17.18 3.62 -6.53
C LYS A 75 16.02 4.56 -6.87
N LYS A 76 16.35 5.80 -7.21
CA LYS A 76 15.38 6.78 -7.73
C LYS A 76 14.90 6.42 -9.14
N VAL A 77 13.63 6.69 -9.42
CA VAL A 77 13.00 6.55 -10.72
C VAL A 77 12.53 7.92 -11.21
N SER A 78 13.29 8.52 -12.12
CA SER A 78 12.96 9.82 -12.72
C SER A 78 12.51 9.71 -14.18
N ASN A 79 12.86 8.61 -14.86
CA ASN A 79 12.58 8.38 -16.27
C ASN A 79 11.55 7.26 -16.47
N ILE A 80 10.45 7.56 -17.16
CA ILE A 80 9.37 6.59 -17.41
C ILE A 80 9.82 5.41 -18.28
N ARG A 81 10.85 5.57 -19.12
CA ARG A 81 11.37 4.51 -20.00
C ARG A 81 11.84 3.28 -19.23
N GLU A 82 12.31 3.46 -17.99
CA GLU A 82 12.71 2.36 -17.11
C GLU A 82 11.52 1.49 -16.68
N LEU A 83 10.30 2.05 -16.70
CA LEU A 83 9.08 1.36 -16.30
C LEU A 83 8.25 0.84 -17.48
N LEU A 84 8.51 1.30 -18.72
CA LEU A 84 7.71 0.94 -19.90
C LEU A 84 7.49 -0.57 -20.06
N PRO A 85 8.53 -1.44 -19.97
CA PRO A 85 8.33 -2.87 -20.14
C PRO A 85 7.36 -3.48 -19.11
N ILE A 86 7.40 -2.96 -17.88
CA ILE A 86 6.55 -3.41 -16.76
C ILE A 86 5.12 -2.90 -16.98
N LEU A 87 4.95 -1.62 -17.32
CA LEU A 87 3.65 -0.99 -17.55
C LEU A 87 2.91 -1.61 -18.74
N GLU A 88 3.62 -1.95 -19.82
CA GLU A 88 3.06 -2.64 -20.98
C GLU A 88 2.57 -4.06 -20.63
N GLY A 89 3.30 -4.77 -19.77
CA GLY A 89 2.87 -6.07 -19.25
C GLY A 89 1.60 -5.95 -18.40
N LEU A 90 1.57 -4.98 -17.49
CA LEU A 90 0.46 -4.75 -16.56
C LEU A 90 -0.83 -4.32 -17.27
N ALA A 91 -0.74 -3.44 -18.27
CA ALA A 91 -1.90 -2.97 -19.03
C ALA A 91 -2.72 -4.12 -19.64
N LYS A 92 -2.07 -5.25 -19.97
CA LYS A 92 -2.75 -6.46 -20.49
C LYS A 92 -3.49 -7.25 -19.41
N THR A 93 -3.06 -7.14 -18.16
CA THR A 93 -3.64 -7.87 -17.03
C THR A 93 -4.77 -7.10 -16.34
N GLY A 94 -4.78 -5.77 -16.45
CA GLY A 94 -5.70 -4.89 -15.72
C GLY A 94 -5.47 -4.86 -14.20
N LYS A 95 -4.48 -5.59 -13.69
CA LYS A 95 -4.16 -5.63 -12.25
C LYS A 95 -3.46 -4.33 -11.80
N PRO A 96 -3.71 -3.87 -10.57
CA PRO A 96 -3.03 -2.69 -10.04
C PRO A 96 -1.54 -2.92 -9.79
N LEU A 97 -0.77 -1.82 -9.71
CA LEU A 97 0.65 -1.81 -9.38
C LEU A 97 0.91 -0.90 -8.18
N LEU A 98 1.65 -1.41 -7.19
CA LEU A 98 2.28 -0.62 -6.14
C LEU A 98 3.79 -0.52 -6.44
N ILE A 99 4.32 0.70 -6.53
CA ILE A 99 5.76 0.96 -6.68
C ILE A 99 6.31 1.43 -5.33
N VAL A 100 7.31 0.72 -4.80
CA VAL A 100 8.07 1.11 -3.61
C VAL A 100 9.52 1.38 -4.04
N ALA A 101 9.91 2.65 -4.10
CA ALA A 101 11.22 3.07 -4.63
C ALA A 101 11.97 4.02 -3.68
N GLU A 102 13.27 4.26 -3.83
CA GLU A 102 13.94 5.36 -3.09
C GLU A 102 13.17 6.68 -3.27
N ASP A 103 12.83 6.98 -4.53
CA ASP A 103 11.94 8.07 -4.91
C ASP A 103 11.37 7.79 -6.30
N VAL A 104 10.17 8.31 -6.58
CA VAL A 104 9.64 8.40 -7.94
C VAL A 104 9.34 9.87 -8.21
N GLU A 105 10.10 10.48 -9.13
CA GLU A 105 10.12 11.93 -9.30
C GLU A 105 10.06 12.35 -10.77
N GLY A 106 9.90 13.66 -11.01
CA GLY A 106 9.98 14.25 -12.34
C GLY A 106 8.99 13.67 -13.35
N GLU A 107 9.50 13.34 -14.54
CA GLU A 107 8.71 12.82 -15.67
C GLU A 107 8.01 11.50 -15.34
N ALA A 108 8.71 10.60 -14.63
CA ALA A 108 8.14 9.31 -14.24
C ALA A 108 6.88 9.49 -13.38
N LEU A 109 6.96 10.30 -12.32
CA LEU A 109 5.80 10.54 -11.44
C LEU A 109 4.66 11.21 -12.20
N ALA A 110 4.95 12.25 -12.98
CA ALA A 110 3.94 12.96 -13.76
C ALA A 110 3.21 12.01 -14.73
N THR A 111 3.95 11.13 -15.40
CA THR A 111 3.39 10.18 -16.37
C THR A 111 2.52 9.13 -15.67
N LEU A 112 2.98 8.57 -14.54
CA LEU A 112 2.20 7.61 -13.76
C LEU A 112 0.88 8.23 -13.28
N VAL A 113 0.93 9.47 -12.75
CA VAL A 113 -0.26 10.20 -12.30
C VAL A 113 -1.26 10.39 -13.43
N VAL A 114 -0.82 10.88 -14.60
CA VAL A 114 -1.72 11.09 -15.75
C VAL A 114 -2.33 9.78 -16.23
N ASN A 115 -1.57 8.69 -16.25
CA ASN A 115 -2.10 7.37 -16.65
C ASN A 115 -3.09 6.81 -15.62
N ASN A 116 -2.84 7.01 -14.32
CA ASN A 116 -3.76 6.62 -13.26
C ASN A 116 -5.08 7.38 -13.34
N MET A 117 -5.03 8.70 -13.50
CA MET A 117 -6.23 9.55 -13.65
C MET A 117 -7.06 9.20 -14.89
N ARG A 118 -6.41 8.71 -15.95
CA ARG A 118 -7.08 8.25 -17.18
C ARG A 118 -7.58 6.81 -17.08
N GLY A 119 -7.31 6.09 -15.99
CA GLY A 119 -7.68 4.69 -15.80
C GLY A 119 -6.94 3.72 -16.72
N ILE A 120 -5.85 4.16 -17.36
CA ILE A 120 -5.06 3.32 -18.29
C ILE A 120 -4.23 2.30 -17.49
N VAL A 121 -3.64 2.76 -16.39
CA VAL A 121 -2.90 1.90 -15.44
C VAL A 121 -3.33 2.29 -14.04
N LYS A 122 -3.84 1.32 -13.27
CA LYS A 122 -4.10 1.51 -11.83
C LYS A 122 -2.77 1.42 -11.09
N VAL A 123 -2.24 2.54 -10.62
CA VAL A 123 -0.91 2.57 -10.01
C VAL A 123 -0.85 3.52 -8.82
N ALA A 124 -0.07 3.15 -7.81
CA ALA A 124 0.35 4.02 -6.73
C ALA A 124 1.86 3.91 -6.52
N ALA A 125 2.48 5.00 -6.08
CA ALA A 125 3.91 5.02 -5.77
C ALA A 125 4.15 5.61 -4.38
N VAL A 126 5.02 4.94 -3.61
CA VAL A 126 5.46 5.35 -2.27
C VAL A 126 6.99 5.33 -2.21
N LYS A 127 7.56 6.08 -1.28
CA LYS A 127 8.99 5.93 -0.96
C LYS A 127 9.22 4.66 -0.16
N ALA A 128 10.34 4.02 -0.39
CA ALA A 128 10.82 2.92 0.41
C ALA A 128 11.11 3.38 1.85
N PRO A 129 10.88 2.50 2.83
CA PRO A 129 11.20 2.80 4.21
C PRO A 129 12.72 2.74 4.47
N GLY A 130 13.19 3.49 5.47
CA GLY A 130 14.62 3.58 5.79
C GLY A 130 15.47 4.38 4.79
N PHE A 131 16.78 4.34 5.00
CA PHE A 131 17.79 5.04 4.18
C PHE A 131 19.06 4.17 4.06
N GLY A 132 19.85 4.37 2.99
CA GLY A 132 21.12 3.65 2.79
C GLY A 132 20.94 2.12 2.83
N ASP A 133 21.82 1.42 3.54
CA ASP A 133 21.78 -0.04 3.66
C ASP A 133 20.52 -0.54 4.39
N ARG A 134 19.97 0.25 5.33
CA ARG A 134 18.72 -0.10 6.00
C ARG A 134 17.55 -0.15 5.01
N ARG A 135 17.52 0.74 4.03
CA ARG A 135 16.48 0.72 2.98
C ARG A 135 16.56 -0.57 2.16
N LYS A 136 17.76 -1.00 1.80
CA LYS A 136 17.97 -2.26 1.06
C LYS A 136 17.49 -3.46 1.86
N ALA A 137 17.81 -3.50 3.15
CA ALA A 137 17.32 -4.56 4.05
C ALA A 137 15.78 -4.56 4.12
N MET A 138 15.15 -3.40 4.32
CA MET A 138 13.68 -3.33 4.40
C MET A 138 12.99 -3.67 3.07
N LEU A 139 13.56 -3.27 1.93
CA LEU A 139 13.05 -3.70 0.62
C LEU A 139 13.15 -5.21 0.45
N GLN A 140 14.24 -5.82 0.92
CA GLN A 140 14.40 -7.28 0.92
C GLN A 140 13.37 -7.97 1.84
N ASP A 141 13.04 -7.37 2.98
CA ASP A 141 12.01 -7.92 3.87
C ASP A 141 10.62 -7.86 3.21
N ILE A 142 10.28 -6.75 2.53
CA ILE A 142 9.04 -6.62 1.75
C ILE A 142 8.99 -7.68 0.64
N ALA A 143 10.10 -7.87 -0.08
CA ALA A 143 10.24 -8.87 -1.14
C ALA A 143 9.90 -10.28 -0.63
N ILE A 144 10.55 -10.67 0.47
CA ILE A 144 10.34 -11.99 1.10
C ILE A 144 8.87 -12.15 1.55
N LEU A 145 8.30 -11.14 2.20
CA LEU A 145 6.92 -11.20 2.70
C LEU A 145 5.89 -11.31 1.55
N THR A 146 6.16 -10.64 0.43
CA THR A 146 5.21 -10.54 -0.70
C THR A 146 5.44 -11.59 -1.80
N GLY A 147 6.41 -12.49 -1.59
CA GLY A 147 6.66 -13.63 -2.48
C GLY A 147 7.47 -13.30 -3.74
N GLY A 148 8.34 -12.29 -3.69
CA GLY A 148 9.23 -11.91 -4.79
C GLY A 148 10.38 -11.03 -4.36
#